data_AF-A0A7V1ZSX4-F1
#
_entry.id   AF-A0A7V1ZSX4-F1
#
_cell.length_a   1.000
_cell.length_b   1.000
_cell.length_c   1.000
_cell.angle_alpha   90.00
_cell.angle_beta   90.00
_cell.angle_gamma   90.00
#
_symmetry.space_group_name_H-M   'P 1'
#
loop_
_entity.id
_entity.type
_entity.pdbx_description
1 polymer ?
#
loop_
_entity_poly.entity_id
_entity_poly.type
_entity_poly.pdbx_seq_one_letter_code
_entity_poly.pdbx_strand_id
1 'polypeptide(L)'
;MAEGKTGAFSFVLHSHLPYVLSHGRWPHGTDWLNEACAETYIPILDMLNEIVEEGQSPNLTISLSPTLCEQLGHKTFSHEFVTYLDNKIQAAVTDKEIFDRHGDTEMAELAQMWIDFYSRTKDSFKNKYKQNLPEVFKELQDNGHIEIMTCAATHGYLPLLSQDTTIQAQIKQAIQSYENFFDRKPRGIWLPECAYRPRYEWKPPVQVEGLEQSYLRKGVEEILSENGIEYFIVDSALLKGGKAIGVYIDRFEALQKLWGQFEKEYRPPEEIKERSPQEVYLVSSGDENKKPVAVFTRDPDTGLQVWSGEYGYPGDGNYLDFHKKRFPGGHRYWKVTSAKSDLADKEEYNFKAAMGRVPENAAHFKSVVKDTLLAYHERSGKKGFLCAPFDCELFGHWWFEGVNFLKLVIQYVNHDEQIETRTCSSFLDEALPTEVISLPEGSWGKGGYHYIWLNEWTEWSWKHIYEDELRMQSLAQKYKDSDDKDLQNILKQAARELMLLVASDWQFLISTWAARDYAEMRLARHHKRFQRLANMAERYASGDDVDQEDWTFLGDMENQDSIFPDVEISWFAELDYPIT
;
A
#
# COMPACT_ATOMS: atom_id res chain seq x y z
N MET A 1 -39.33 -8.29 15.16
CA MET A 1 -37.86 -8.44 15.17
C MET A 1 -37.35 -7.30 14.32
N ALA A 2 -36.48 -6.43 14.84
CA ALA A 2 -35.86 -5.43 13.97
C ALA A 2 -35.11 -6.22 12.89
N GLU A 3 -35.55 -6.13 11.64
CA GLU A 3 -34.81 -6.72 10.52
C GLU A 3 -33.40 -6.10 10.54
N GLY A 4 -32.37 -6.94 10.57
CA GLY A 4 -30.99 -6.47 10.54
C GLY A 4 -30.69 -5.70 9.25
N LYS A 5 -29.59 -4.94 9.23
CA LYS A 5 -29.11 -4.25 8.03
C LYS A 5 -28.97 -5.24 6.87
N THR A 6 -29.42 -4.85 5.68
CA THR A 6 -29.44 -5.67 4.46
C THR A 6 -28.06 -5.80 3.81
N GLY A 7 -27.14 -4.90 4.10
CA GLY A 7 -25.76 -4.96 3.63
C GLY A 7 -24.78 -4.15 4.48
N ALA A 8 -23.50 -4.47 4.35
CA ALA A 8 -22.40 -3.80 5.02
C ALA A 8 -21.39 -3.25 4.01
N PHE A 9 -20.66 -2.21 4.39
CA PHE A 9 -19.71 -1.50 3.55
C PHE A 9 -18.44 -1.14 4.33
N SER A 10 -17.28 -1.24 3.70
CA SER A 10 -16.04 -0.65 4.21
C SER A 10 -15.30 0.08 3.11
N PHE A 11 -14.87 1.30 3.41
CA PHE A 11 -13.65 1.80 2.79
C PHE A 11 -12.47 0.94 3.27
N VAL A 12 -11.59 0.57 2.34
CA VAL A 12 -10.29 -0.01 2.67
C VAL A 12 -9.21 0.93 2.14
N LEU A 13 -8.54 1.66 3.03
CA LEU A 13 -7.53 2.64 2.63
C LEU A 13 -6.14 2.03 2.70
N HIS A 14 -5.44 1.92 1.58
CA HIS A 14 -4.06 1.42 1.56
C HIS A 14 -3.07 2.58 1.68
N SER A 15 -2.33 2.65 2.79
CA SER A 15 -1.33 3.70 3.03
C SER A 15 0.08 3.12 2.92
N HIS A 16 0.81 3.57 1.92
CA HIS A 16 2.16 3.10 1.67
C HIS A 16 3.03 4.19 1.04
N LEU A 17 4.27 4.25 1.50
CA LEU A 17 5.36 4.92 0.81
C LEU A 17 6.61 4.03 0.93
N PRO A 18 7.46 4.00 -0.11
CA PRO A 18 8.75 3.34 -0.01
C PRO A 18 9.61 4.00 1.06
N TYR A 19 10.67 3.33 1.50
CA TYR A 19 11.59 3.91 2.46
C TYR A 19 12.34 5.09 1.82
N VAL A 20 12.03 6.32 2.21
CA VAL A 20 12.58 7.56 1.63
C VAL A 20 13.36 8.40 2.62
N LEU A 21 13.26 8.13 3.92
CA LEU A 21 14.08 8.77 4.93
C LEU A 21 15.57 8.61 4.59
N SER A 22 16.35 9.69 4.71
CA SER A 22 17.78 9.72 4.38
C SER A 22 18.14 9.47 2.91
N HIS A 23 17.18 9.34 1.98
CA HIS A 23 17.41 9.04 0.55
C HIS A 23 17.09 10.21 -0.39
N GLY A 24 17.37 11.44 0.03
CA GLY A 24 17.07 12.65 -0.74
C GLY A 24 15.85 13.38 -0.20
N ARG A 25 15.71 14.66 -0.57
CA ARG A 25 14.64 15.54 -0.05
C ARG A 25 13.64 15.93 -1.15
N TRP A 26 14.12 16.64 -2.18
CA TRP A 26 13.30 17.17 -3.28
C TRP A 26 14.01 16.95 -4.63
N PRO A 27 13.29 16.65 -5.73
CA PRO A 27 11.83 16.48 -5.87
C PRO A 27 11.31 15.08 -5.50
N HIS A 28 12.21 14.14 -5.19
CA HIS A 28 11.89 12.77 -4.81
C HIS A 28 12.65 12.44 -3.52
N GLY A 29 11.99 11.75 -2.58
CA GLY A 29 12.54 11.45 -1.26
C GLY A 29 11.59 11.89 -0.15
N THR A 30 12.13 12.47 0.93
CA THR A 30 11.36 12.78 2.15
C THR A 30 10.19 13.74 1.92
N ASP A 31 10.20 14.57 0.87
CA ASP A 31 9.05 15.42 0.56
C ASP A 31 7.78 14.64 0.21
N TRP A 32 7.88 13.42 -0.34
CA TRP A 32 6.71 12.55 -0.54
C TRP A 32 6.06 12.15 0.78
N LEU A 33 6.88 11.77 1.77
CA LEU A 33 6.41 11.43 3.11
C LEU A 33 5.80 12.65 3.82
N ASN A 34 6.41 13.83 3.66
CA ASN A 34 5.90 15.06 4.22
C ASN A 34 4.57 15.50 3.57
N GLU A 35 4.47 15.42 2.24
CA GLU A 35 3.24 15.73 1.50
C GLU A 35 2.10 14.79 1.89
N ALA A 36 2.32 13.48 1.88
CA ALA A 36 1.31 12.49 2.29
C ALA A 36 0.89 12.67 3.76
N CYS A 37 1.84 12.94 4.65
CA CYS A 37 1.52 13.18 6.06
C CYS A 37 0.70 14.46 6.27
N ALA A 38 1.08 15.56 5.62
CA ALA A 38 0.40 16.84 5.76
C ALA A 38 -1.00 16.87 5.13
N GLU A 39 -1.14 16.22 3.98
CA GLU A 39 -2.32 16.34 3.13
C GLU A 39 -3.27 15.15 3.22
N THR A 40 -2.81 14.00 3.70
CA THR A 40 -3.64 12.78 3.83
C THR A 40 -3.68 12.27 5.27
N TYR A 41 -2.57 11.85 5.87
CA TYR A 41 -2.63 11.08 7.12
C TYR A 41 -3.17 11.89 8.31
N ILE A 42 -2.68 13.12 8.50
CA ILE A 42 -3.20 14.00 9.57
C ILE A 42 -4.64 14.42 9.30
N PRO A 43 -5.01 14.89 8.09
CA PRO A 43 -6.42 15.16 7.77
C PRO A 43 -7.36 13.98 7.97
N ILE A 44 -6.94 12.75 7.62
CA ILE A 44 -7.73 11.54 7.88
C ILE A 44 -7.85 11.31 9.39
N LEU A 45 -6.77 11.37 10.16
CA LEU A 45 -6.84 11.23 11.62
C LEU A 45 -7.75 12.29 12.26
N ASP A 46 -7.68 13.53 11.80
CA ASP A 46 -8.56 14.61 12.26
C ASP A 46 -10.02 14.29 11.94
N MET A 47 -10.31 13.89 10.70
CA MET A 47 -11.65 13.46 10.29
C MET A 47 -12.18 12.29 11.12
N LEU A 48 -11.36 11.27 11.39
CA LEU A 48 -11.78 10.10 12.18
C LEU A 48 -12.12 10.48 13.61
N ASN A 49 -11.26 11.27 14.25
CA ASN A 49 -11.52 11.76 15.60
C ASN A 49 -12.76 12.65 15.65
N GLU A 50 -13.00 13.51 14.64
CA GLU A 50 -14.22 14.30 14.56
C GLU A 50 -15.49 13.43 14.50
N ILE A 51 -15.50 12.37 13.68
CA ILE A 51 -16.65 11.43 13.60
C ILE A 51 -16.90 10.76 14.96
N VAL A 52 -15.81 10.39 15.67
CA VAL A 52 -15.89 9.79 17.02
C VAL A 52 -16.41 10.79 18.05
N GLU A 53 -15.93 12.04 18.03
CA GLU A 53 -16.39 13.13 18.89
C GLU A 53 -17.88 13.48 18.66
N GLU A 54 -18.35 13.31 17.42
CA GLU A 54 -19.77 13.43 17.05
C GLU A 54 -20.65 12.24 17.52
N GLY A 55 -20.04 11.24 18.18
CA GLY A 55 -20.74 10.08 18.75
C GLY A 55 -21.01 8.95 17.76
N GLN A 56 -20.32 8.95 16.61
CA GLN A 56 -20.42 7.91 15.59
C GLN A 56 -19.14 7.07 15.55
N SER A 57 -19.15 5.98 14.78
CA SER A 57 -17.95 5.20 14.51
C SER A 57 -17.67 5.18 13.01
N PRO A 58 -16.43 5.43 12.55
CA PRO A 58 -16.08 5.33 11.14
C PRO A 58 -16.19 3.91 10.58
N ASN A 59 -15.84 2.90 11.39
CA ASN A 59 -15.78 1.47 11.04
C ASN A 59 -15.11 1.19 9.69
N LEU A 60 -14.00 1.89 9.41
CA LEU A 60 -13.21 1.68 8.20
C LEU A 60 -12.05 0.72 8.46
N THR A 61 -11.54 0.14 7.38
CA THR A 61 -10.33 -0.66 7.40
C THR A 61 -9.20 0.12 6.74
N ILE A 62 -8.03 0.21 7.36
CA ILE A 62 -6.87 0.91 6.82
C ILE A 62 -5.67 -0.03 6.83
N SER A 63 -4.97 -0.17 5.71
CA SER A 63 -3.66 -0.82 5.68
C SER A 63 -2.58 0.22 5.92
N LEU A 64 -1.71 -0.04 6.89
CA LEU A 64 -0.49 0.72 7.11
C LEU A 64 0.68 -0.21 6.83
N SER A 65 1.45 0.07 5.77
CA SER A 65 2.62 -0.75 5.48
C SER A 65 3.68 -0.64 6.60
N PRO A 66 4.40 -1.72 6.93
CA PRO A 66 5.45 -1.68 7.95
C PRO A 66 6.49 -0.58 7.68
N THR A 67 6.95 -0.46 6.42
CA THR A 67 7.85 0.65 6.02
C THR A 67 7.29 2.04 6.29
N LEU A 68 5.98 2.25 6.14
CA LEU A 68 5.39 3.54 6.47
C LEU A 68 5.38 3.78 7.98
N CYS A 69 4.99 2.79 8.79
CA CYS A 69 4.98 2.90 10.25
C CYS A 69 6.37 3.21 10.81
N GLU A 70 7.40 2.51 10.33
CA GLU A 70 8.80 2.74 10.72
C GLU A 70 9.24 4.17 10.41
N GLN A 71 8.85 4.72 9.27
CA GLN A 71 9.18 6.10 8.89
C GLN A 71 8.41 7.13 9.73
N LEU A 72 7.10 6.95 9.91
CA LEU A 72 6.26 7.85 10.69
C LEU A 72 6.62 7.85 12.19
N GLY A 73 7.11 6.73 12.70
CA GLY A 73 7.64 6.60 14.06
C GLY A 73 9.08 7.11 14.24
N HIS A 74 9.79 7.45 13.16
CA HIS A 74 11.19 7.81 13.22
C HIS A 74 11.42 9.25 13.71
N LYS A 75 12.41 9.46 14.58
CA LYS A 75 12.72 10.80 15.14
C LYS A 75 13.15 11.81 14.09
N THR A 76 13.90 11.37 13.07
CA THR A 76 14.32 12.26 11.96
C THR A 76 13.11 12.78 11.21
N PHE A 77 12.11 11.94 10.96
CA PHE A 77 10.88 12.35 10.27
C PHE A 77 10.19 13.49 11.02
N SER A 78 9.98 13.35 12.33
CA SER A 78 9.30 14.40 13.11
C SER A 78 9.98 15.78 12.97
N HIS A 79 11.31 15.83 13.06
CA HIS A 79 12.04 17.09 12.92
C HIS A 79 11.93 17.68 11.50
N GLU A 80 12.11 16.83 10.48
CA GLU A 80 12.03 17.26 9.08
C GLU A 80 10.61 17.70 8.71
N PHE A 81 9.58 17.01 9.19
CA PHE A 81 8.19 17.32 8.92
C PHE A 81 7.75 18.67 9.52
N VAL A 82 8.17 18.98 10.76
CA VAL A 82 7.92 20.31 11.36
C VAL A 82 8.58 21.41 10.53
N THR A 83 9.81 21.18 10.07
CA THR A 83 10.53 22.13 9.21
C THR A 83 9.83 22.32 7.87
N TYR A 84 9.35 21.23 7.27
CA TYR A 84 8.57 21.26 6.03
C TYR A 84 7.30 22.10 6.19
N LEU A 85 6.53 21.91 7.25
CA LEU A 85 5.31 22.67 7.53
C LEU A 85 5.61 24.16 7.73
N ASP A 86 6.68 24.50 8.45
CA ASP A 86 7.10 25.89 8.63
C ASP A 86 7.45 26.56 7.31
N ASN A 87 8.13 25.85 6.41
CA ASN A 87 8.45 26.36 5.07
C ASN A 87 7.18 26.56 4.23
N LYS A 88 6.21 25.64 4.30
CA LYS A 88 4.93 25.78 3.60
C LYS A 88 4.11 26.96 4.10
N ILE A 89 3.99 27.11 5.42
CA ILE A 89 3.31 28.25 6.04
C ILE A 89 3.96 29.56 5.58
N GLN A 90 5.29 29.68 5.67
CA GLN A 90 5.99 30.91 5.29
C GLN A 90 5.88 31.22 3.79
N ALA A 91 5.88 30.19 2.93
CA ALA A 91 5.65 30.38 1.51
C ALA A 91 4.22 30.88 1.23
N ALA A 92 3.20 30.38 1.93
CA ALA A 92 1.82 30.83 1.77
C ALA A 92 1.62 32.26 2.29
N VAL A 93 2.30 32.64 3.40
CA VAL A 93 2.36 34.04 3.88
C VAL A 93 2.93 34.96 2.79
N THR A 94 4.03 34.55 2.16
CA THR A 94 4.68 35.32 1.10
C THR A 94 3.78 35.45 -0.13
N ASP A 95 3.10 34.38 -0.51
CA ASP A 95 2.13 34.38 -1.61
C ASP A 95 0.99 35.36 -1.33
N LYS A 96 0.45 35.35 -0.10
CA LYS A 96 -0.60 36.28 0.33
C LYS A 96 -0.15 37.74 0.21
N GLU A 97 1.04 38.08 0.71
CA GLU A 97 1.58 39.46 0.62
C GLU A 97 1.79 39.92 -0.84
N ILE A 98 2.09 39.00 -1.75
CA ILE A 98 2.20 39.31 -3.18
C ILE A 98 0.82 39.58 -3.78
N PHE A 99 -0.17 38.74 -3.50
CA PHE A 99 -1.53 38.89 -4.00
C PHE A 99 -2.20 40.17 -3.48
N ASP A 100 -2.05 40.46 -2.18
CA ASP A 100 -2.55 41.70 -1.57
C ASP A 100 -1.97 42.95 -2.26
N ARG A 101 -0.66 42.95 -2.57
CA ARG A 101 0.00 44.07 -3.27
C ARG A 101 -0.48 44.26 -4.70
N HIS A 102 -0.91 43.18 -5.36
CA HIS A 102 -1.47 43.23 -6.71
C HIS A 102 -2.98 43.51 -6.73
N GLY A 103 -3.63 43.59 -5.56
CA GLY A 103 -5.08 43.77 -5.45
C GLY A 103 -5.88 42.53 -5.80
N ASP A 104 -5.25 41.35 -5.78
CA ASP A 104 -5.86 40.06 -6.10
C ASP A 104 -6.44 39.43 -4.83
N THR A 105 -7.65 39.87 -4.48
CA THR A 105 -8.28 39.51 -3.20
C THR A 105 -8.65 38.04 -3.12
N GLU A 106 -9.07 37.42 -4.22
CA GLU A 106 -9.47 36.00 -4.24
C GLU A 106 -8.25 35.10 -4.03
N MET A 107 -7.14 35.35 -4.73
CA MET A 107 -5.90 34.60 -4.52
C MET A 107 -5.29 34.82 -3.14
N ALA A 108 -5.43 36.03 -2.57
CA ALA A 108 -5.01 36.30 -1.19
C ALA A 108 -5.82 35.48 -0.15
N GLU A 109 -7.13 35.30 -0.37
CA GLU A 109 -7.96 34.42 0.47
C GLU A 109 -7.53 32.95 0.33
N LEU A 110 -7.21 32.49 -0.88
CA LEU A 110 -6.68 31.15 -1.08
C LEU A 110 -5.30 30.96 -0.41
N ALA A 111 -4.45 31.97 -0.42
CA ALA A 111 -3.17 31.90 0.30
C ALA A 111 -3.39 31.83 1.82
N GLN A 112 -4.39 32.55 2.35
CA GLN A 112 -4.79 32.43 3.75
C GLN A 112 -5.29 31.01 4.08
N MET A 113 -6.05 30.38 3.20
CA MET A 113 -6.47 28.98 3.37
C MET A 113 -5.28 28.04 3.57
N TRP A 114 -4.20 28.18 2.78
CA TRP A 114 -3.00 27.36 2.94
C TRP A 114 -2.25 27.65 4.23
N ILE A 115 -2.18 28.91 4.67
CA ILE A 115 -1.62 29.27 5.97
C ILE A 115 -2.39 28.54 7.08
N ASP A 116 -3.73 28.61 7.04
CA ASP A 116 -4.60 28.01 8.05
C ASP A 116 -4.53 26.48 8.02
N PHE A 117 -4.48 25.89 6.82
CA PHE A 117 -4.35 24.44 6.62
C PHE A 117 -3.06 23.90 7.24
N TYR A 118 -1.89 24.39 6.81
CA TYR A 118 -0.62 23.88 7.32
C TYR A 118 -0.38 24.25 8.79
N SER A 119 -0.90 25.39 9.26
CA SER A 119 -0.83 25.76 10.69
C SER A 119 -1.64 24.79 11.56
N ARG A 120 -2.85 24.43 11.12
CA ARG A 120 -3.68 23.43 11.81
C ARG A 120 -3.04 22.05 11.76
N THR A 121 -2.56 21.60 10.60
CA THR A 121 -1.84 20.33 10.46
C THR A 121 -0.63 20.27 11.41
N LYS A 122 0.11 21.38 11.55
CA LYS A 122 1.23 21.48 12.50
C LYS A 122 0.78 21.38 13.95
N ASP A 123 -0.33 22.03 14.31
CA ASP A 123 -0.93 21.95 15.64
C ASP A 123 -1.41 20.53 15.97
N SER A 124 -2.17 19.91 15.05
CA SER A 124 -2.59 18.51 15.15
C SER A 124 -1.38 17.59 15.35
N PHE A 125 -0.33 17.72 14.53
CA PHE A 125 0.87 16.89 14.67
C PHE A 125 1.57 17.07 16.02
N LYS A 126 1.86 18.32 16.41
CA LYS A 126 2.69 18.60 17.59
C LYS A 126 1.94 18.46 18.90
N ASN A 127 0.71 18.97 18.96
CA ASN A 127 -0.02 19.17 20.21
C ASN A 127 -1.09 18.10 20.41
N LYS A 128 -1.89 17.78 19.38
CA LYS A 128 -2.93 16.73 19.46
C LYS A 128 -2.32 15.33 19.45
N TYR A 129 -1.43 15.06 18.49
CA TYR A 129 -0.86 13.72 18.22
C TYR A 129 0.54 13.49 18.77
N LYS A 130 1.12 14.50 19.45
CA LYS A 130 2.43 14.40 20.14
C LYS A 130 3.54 13.83 19.25
N GLN A 131 3.46 14.08 17.94
CA GLN A 131 4.42 13.66 16.92
C GLN A 131 4.57 12.13 16.77
N ASN A 132 3.54 11.35 17.09
CA ASN A 132 3.53 9.90 16.93
C ASN A 132 2.22 9.44 16.27
N LEU A 133 2.18 9.42 14.94
CA LEU A 133 0.96 9.06 14.21
C LEU A 133 0.57 7.58 14.34
N PRO A 134 1.50 6.60 14.32
CA PRO A 134 1.15 5.19 14.57
C PRO A 134 0.38 4.98 15.87
N GLU A 135 0.76 5.68 16.95
CA GLU A 135 0.06 5.60 18.25
C GLU A 135 -1.39 6.10 18.14
N VAL A 136 -1.67 7.13 17.36
CA VAL A 136 -3.04 7.66 17.20
C VAL A 136 -3.91 6.68 16.41
N PHE A 137 -3.37 6.05 15.36
CA PHE A 137 -4.09 4.97 14.68
C PHE A 137 -4.35 3.80 15.62
N LYS A 138 -3.37 3.44 16.45
CA LYS A 138 -3.52 2.41 17.49
C LYS A 138 -4.66 2.75 18.44
N GLU A 139 -4.73 3.97 18.97
CA GLU A 139 -5.80 4.42 19.86
C GLU A 139 -7.19 4.27 19.22
N LEU A 140 -7.35 4.64 17.94
CA LEU A 140 -8.61 4.46 17.21
C LEU A 140 -8.97 2.97 17.04
N GLN A 141 -7.98 2.11 16.77
CA GLN A 141 -8.17 0.66 16.66
C GLN A 141 -8.50 0.01 18.01
N ASP A 142 -7.82 0.40 19.08
CA ASP A 142 -8.03 -0.09 20.44
C ASP A 142 -9.46 0.23 20.93
N ASN A 143 -10.01 1.37 20.51
CA ASN A 143 -11.38 1.78 20.80
C ASN A 143 -12.42 1.20 19.81
N GLY A 144 -12.00 0.39 18.84
CA GLY A 144 -12.90 -0.29 17.89
C GLY A 144 -13.48 0.60 16.80
N HIS A 145 -12.88 1.77 16.53
CA HIS A 145 -13.36 2.72 15.52
C HIS A 145 -12.86 2.41 14.11
N ILE A 146 -11.70 1.80 14.02
CA ILE A 146 -11.08 1.35 12.77
C ILE A 146 -10.47 -0.03 12.96
N GLU A 147 -10.14 -0.67 11.84
CA GLU A 147 -9.24 -1.82 11.81
C GLU A 147 -7.98 -1.47 11.03
N ILE A 148 -6.82 -1.85 11.56
CA ILE A 148 -5.53 -1.72 10.88
C ILE A 148 -5.11 -3.07 10.32
N MET A 149 -4.92 -3.14 9.00
CA MET A 149 -4.27 -4.26 8.29
C MET A 149 -2.77 -3.98 8.15
N THR A 150 -1.97 -5.05 8.12
CA THR A 150 -0.55 -4.94 7.74
C THR A 150 -0.38 -5.01 6.21
N CYS A 151 0.87 -5.01 5.74
CA CYS A 151 1.29 -5.28 4.36
C CYS A 151 2.63 -6.02 4.41
N ALA A 152 3.12 -6.59 3.30
CA ALA A 152 4.50 -7.09 3.24
C ALA A 152 5.49 -6.00 3.70
N ALA A 153 6.55 -6.39 4.42
CA ALA A 153 7.46 -5.47 5.11
C ALA A 153 7.81 -4.21 4.32
N THR A 154 8.30 -4.39 3.08
CA THR A 154 8.67 -3.30 2.18
C THR A 154 7.80 -3.23 0.94
N HIS A 155 6.57 -3.74 1.01
CA HIS A 155 5.65 -3.79 -0.12
C HIS A 155 6.27 -4.53 -1.34
N GLY A 156 7.02 -5.61 -1.08
CA GLY A 156 7.65 -6.39 -2.15
C GLY A 156 6.64 -7.12 -3.03
N TYR A 157 6.87 -7.18 -4.34
CA TYR A 157 5.92 -7.79 -5.28
C TYR A 157 5.95 -9.33 -5.21
N LEU A 158 5.22 -9.89 -4.22
CA LEU A 158 5.36 -11.27 -3.76
C LEU A 158 5.27 -12.34 -4.86
N PRO A 159 4.33 -12.28 -5.84
CA PRO A 159 4.24 -13.31 -6.89
C PRO A 159 5.53 -13.55 -7.67
N LEU A 160 6.34 -12.51 -7.87
CA LEU A 160 7.56 -12.57 -8.68
C LEU A 160 8.84 -12.83 -7.89
N LEU A 161 8.82 -12.72 -6.56
CA LEU A 161 9.98 -13.10 -5.74
C LEU A 161 10.31 -14.58 -5.94
N SER A 162 11.60 -14.91 -6.12
CA SER A 162 12.00 -16.27 -6.48
C SER A 162 12.04 -17.21 -5.29
N GLN A 163 12.37 -16.71 -4.08
CA GLN A 163 12.50 -17.52 -2.90
C GLN A 163 11.28 -17.38 -1.99
N ASP A 164 10.63 -18.51 -1.69
CA ASP A 164 9.53 -18.53 -0.73
C ASP A 164 10.00 -18.11 0.69
N THR A 165 11.29 -18.26 1.01
CA THR A 165 11.88 -17.73 2.25
C THR A 165 11.95 -16.20 2.26
N THR A 166 12.15 -15.53 1.12
CA THR A 166 12.05 -14.07 1.04
C THR A 166 10.61 -13.61 1.30
N ILE A 167 9.61 -14.30 0.74
CA ILE A 167 8.20 -13.99 1.01
C ILE A 167 7.89 -14.23 2.48
N GLN A 168 8.31 -15.36 3.04
CA GLN A 168 8.16 -15.63 4.48
C GLN A 168 8.79 -14.52 5.33
N ALA A 169 10.00 -14.08 5.01
CA ALA A 169 10.66 -13.00 5.73
C ALA A 169 9.90 -11.67 5.64
N GLN A 170 9.37 -11.33 4.46
CA GLN A 170 8.51 -10.15 4.26
C GLN A 170 7.24 -10.21 5.13
N ILE A 171 6.59 -11.37 5.23
CA ILE A 171 5.36 -11.54 6.01
C ILE A 171 5.65 -11.58 7.52
N LYS A 172 6.69 -12.30 7.95
CA LYS A 172 7.07 -12.37 9.37
C LYS A 172 7.53 -11.02 9.90
N GLN A 173 8.36 -10.29 9.14
CA GLN A 173 8.77 -8.94 9.52
C GLN A 173 7.58 -7.98 9.58
N ALA A 174 6.60 -8.14 8.68
CA ALA A 174 5.39 -7.34 8.72
C ALA A 174 4.55 -7.58 9.98
N ILE A 175 4.43 -8.83 10.41
CA ILE A 175 3.72 -9.19 11.65
C ILE A 175 4.49 -8.67 12.86
N GLN A 176 5.81 -8.84 12.89
CA GLN A 176 6.64 -8.34 13.99
C GLN A 176 6.55 -6.82 14.12
N SER A 177 6.66 -6.09 13.00
CA SER A 177 6.53 -4.63 13.00
C SER A 177 5.13 -4.20 13.42
N TYR A 178 4.09 -4.88 12.95
CA TYR A 178 2.71 -4.62 13.38
C TYR A 178 2.53 -4.83 14.89
N GLU A 179 3.04 -5.93 15.46
CA GLU A 179 2.99 -6.17 16.91
C GLU A 179 3.73 -5.07 17.70
N ASN A 180 4.89 -4.61 17.21
CA ASN A 180 5.67 -3.55 17.84
C ASN A 180 4.91 -2.20 17.89
N PHE A 181 4.10 -1.90 16.87
CA PHE A 181 3.35 -0.64 16.80
C PHE A 181 1.94 -0.73 17.41
N PHE A 182 1.31 -1.91 17.43
CA PHE A 182 -0.12 -2.04 17.72
C PHE A 182 -0.47 -3.04 18.84
N ASP A 183 0.53 -3.64 19.49
CA ASP A 183 0.41 -4.56 20.64
C ASP A 183 -0.49 -5.79 20.41
N ARG A 184 -0.69 -6.19 19.15
CA ARG A 184 -1.52 -7.34 18.76
C ARG A 184 -1.09 -7.88 17.40
N LYS A 185 -1.52 -9.09 17.05
CA LYS A 185 -1.32 -9.63 15.69
C LYS A 185 -2.29 -9.01 14.68
N PRO A 186 -1.86 -8.76 13.43
CA PRO A 186 -2.77 -8.33 12.38
C PRO A 186 -3.68 -9.49 11.97
N ARG A 187 -4.98 -9.23 11.80
CA ARG A 187 -5.93 -10.20 11.23
C ARG A 187 -5.91 -10.18 9.71
N GLY A 188 -5.80 -8.99 9.11
CA GLY A 188 -5.79 -8.79 7.66
C GLY A 188 -4.45 -8.32 7.12
N ILE A 189 -4.19 -8.65 5.86
CA ILE A 189 -3.04 -8.13 5.11
C ILE A 189 -3.48 -7.54 3.76
N TRP A 190 -2.92 -6.38 3.43
CA TRP A 190 -2.92 -5.89 2.07
C TRP A 190 -1.78 -6.57 1.31
N LEU A 191 -2.10 -7.41 0.35
CA LEU A 191 -1.09 -7.93 -0.57
C LEU A 191 -0.57 -6.76 -1.41
N PRO A 192 0.75 -6.55 -1.51
CA PRO A 192 1.31 -5.54 -2.39
C PRO A 192 0.67 -5.61 -3.77
N GLU A 193 0.00 -4.54 -4.17
CA GLU A 193 -0.68 -4.41 -5.46
C GLU A 193 -1.85 -5.39 -5.69
N CYS A 194 -2.46 -5.87 -4.60
CA CYS A 194 -3.39 -7.02 -4.63
C CYS A 194 -2.82 -8.20 -5.45
N ALA A 195 -1.48 -8.34 -5.51
CA ALA A 195 -0.81 -9.27 -6.38
C ALA A 195 -0.78 -10.66 -5.73
N TYR A 196 -1.37 -11.62 -6.40
CA TYR A 196 -1.60 -12.97 -5.89
C TYR A 196 -1.10 -14.02 -6.89
N ARG A 197 -0.54 -15.10 -6.35
CA ARG A 197 -0.15 -16.31 -7.09
C ARG A 197 -0.57 -17.56 -6.31
N PRO A 198 -1.29 -18.53 -6.92
CA PRO A 198 -1.57 -19.82 -6.30
C PRO A 198 -0.34 -20.75 -6.37
N ARG A 199 -0.40 -21.89 -5.67
CA ARG A 199 0.60 -22.97 -5.76
C ARG A 199 0.65 -23.55 -7.17
N TYR A 200 1.84 -23.62 -7.77
CA TYR A 200 2.11 -24.30 -9.05
C TYR A 200 3.62 -24.48 -9.27
N GLU A 201 4.05 -25.29 -10.24
CA GLU A 201 5.46 -25.38 -10.65
C GLU A 201 5.90 -24.09 -11.36
N TRP A 202 6.62 -23.26 -10.63
CA TRP A 202 7.03 -21.94 -11.07
C TRP A 202 8.45 -21.99 -11.63
N LYS A 203 8.65 -21.37 -12.79
CA LYS A 203 9.97 -21.09 -13.34
C LYS A 203 10.15 -19.58 -13.47
N PRO A 204 11.22 -19.00 -12.87
CA PRO A 204 11.43 -17.57 -12.90
C PRO A 204 11.44 -17.02 -14.33
N PRO A 205 10.73 -15.90 -14.57
CA PRO A 205 10.61 -15.31 -15.90
C PRO A 205 11.92 -14.70 -16.40
N VAL A 206 12.83 -14.33 -15.48
CA VAL A 206 14.18 -13.81 -15.77
C VAL A 206 15.21 -14.88 -15.42
N GLN A 207 16.10 -15.19 -16.36
CA GLN A 207 17.08 -16.27 -16.18
C GLN A 207 18.27 -15.79 -15.34
N VAL A 208 18.56 -16.53 -14.27
CA VAL A 208 19.70 -16.35 -13.37
C VAL A 208 20.33 -17.72 -13.10
N GLU A 209 21.65 -17.74 -12.91
CA GLU A 209 22.38 -18.97 -12.58
C GLU A 209 21.84 -19.58 -11.27
N GLY A 210 21.50 -20.86 -11.29
CA GLY A 210 20.89 -21.57 -10.16
C GLY A 210 19.35 -21.55 -10.14
N LEU A 211 18.70 -20.86 -11.08
CA LEU A 211 17.24 -20.79 -11.22
C LEU A 211 16.76 -21.17 -12.63
N GLU A 212 17.40 -22.15 -13.26
CA GLU A 212 17.09 -22.57 -14.63
C GLU A 212 15.90 -23.53 -14.74
N GLN A 213 15.59 -24.25 -13.66
CA GLN A 213 14.54 -25.27 -13.62
C GLN A 213 13.25 -24.72 -13.00
N SER A 214 12.11 -25.33 -13.34
CA SER A 214 10.87 -25.12 -12.60
C SER A 214 10.95 -25.80 -11.24
N TYR A 215 10.30 -25.22 -10.25
CA TYR A 215 10.14 -25.80 -8.93
C TYR A 215 8.79 -25.43 -8.34
N LEU A 216 8.23 -26.33 -7.55
CA LEU A 216 6.99 -26.08 -6.85
C LEU A 216 7.16 -24.91 -5.87
N ARG A 217 6.27 -23.93 -5.97
CA ARG A 217 6.21 -22.80 -5.04
C ARG A 217 4.87 -22.77 -4.32
N LYS A 218 4.89 -22.36 -3.06
CA LYS A 218 3.67 -22.19 -2.25
C LYS A 218 2.78 -21.12 -2.85
N GLY A 219 1.46 -21.28 -2.74
CA GLY A 219 0.53 -20.17 -2.91
C GLY A 219 0.82 -19.07 -1.90
N VAL A 220 0.58 -17.81 -2.27
CA VAL A 220 0.78 -16.68 -1.34
C VAL A 220 -0.06 -16.88 -0.09
N GLU A 221 -1.30 -17.35 -0.23
CA GLU A 221 -2.23 -17.63 0.86
C GLU A 221 -1.77 -18.75 1.80
N GLU A 222 -0.94 -19.70 1.34
CA GLU A 222 -0.37 -20.73 2.22
C GLU A 222 0.58 -20.09 3.24
N ILE A 223 1.44 -19.16 2.79
CA ILE A 223 2.36 -18.43 3.67
C ILE A 223 1.58 -17.51 4.61
N LEU A 224 0.50 -16.88 4.13
CA LEU A 224 -0.39 -16.08 4.98
C LEU A 224 -1.04 -16.92 6.10
N SER A 225 -1.62 -18.07 5.73
CA SER A 225 -2.27 -19.01 6.66
C SER A 225 -1.33 -19.46 7.77
N GLU A 226 -0.09 -19.78 7.41
CA GLU A 226 0.95 -20.24 8.32
C GLU A 226 1.39 -19.21 9.35
N ASN A 227 1.22 -17.94 9.02
CA ASN A 227 1.55 -16.83 9.89
C ASN A 227 0.30 -16.25 10.58
N GLY A 228 -0.85 -16.93 10.50
CA GLY A 228 -2.07 -16.58 11.22
C GLY A 228 -2.85 -15.41 10.62
N ILE A 229 -2.55 -15.00 9.39
CA ILE A 229 -3.35 -14.01 8.66
C ILE A 229 -4.68 -14.65 8.26
N GLU A 230 -5.77 -13.94 8.54
CA GLU A 230 -7.13 -14.43 8.37
C GLU A 230 -7.75 -14.02 7.04
N TYR A 231 -7.38 -12.85 6.50
CA TYR A 231 -7.91 -12.38 5.22
C TYR A 231 -6.97 -11.45 4.43
N PHE A 232 -7.22 -11.34 3.14
CA PHE A 232 -6.60 -10.37 2.23
C PHE A 232 -7.60 -9.84 1.19
N ILE A 233 -7.15 -8.93 0.33
CA ILE A 233 -7.96 -8.27 -0.70
C ILE A 233 -7.42 -8.60 -2.10
N VAL A 234 -8.32 -8.82 -3.06
CA VAL A 234 -8.00 -9.01 -4.49
C VAL A 234 -8.85 -8.14 -5.40
N ASP A 235 -8.42 -8.00 -6.65
CA ASP A 235 -9.23 -7.35 -7.69
C ASP A 235 -10.36 -8.26 -8.18
N SER A 236 -11.48 -7.64 -8.59
CA SER A 236 -12.65 -8.31 -9.18
C SER A 236 -12.31 -9.21 -10.37
N ALA A 237 -11.26 -8.92 -11.14
CA ALA A 237 -10.83 -9.74 -12.27
C ALA A 237 -10.41 -11.16 -11.84
N LEU A 238 -9.74 -11.29 -10.68
CA LEU A 238 -9.27 -12.58 -10.16
C LEU A 238 -10.47 -13.43 -9.69
N LEU A 239 -11.48 -12.81 -9.07
CA LEU A 239 -12.66 -13.53 -8.60
C LEU A 239 -13.46 -14.17 -9.74
N LYS A 240 -13.64 -13.44 -10.85
CA LYS A 240 -14.46 -13.86 -11.99
C LYS A 240 -13.77 -14.90 -12.90
N GLY A 241 -12.52 -15.28 -12.61
CA GLY A 241 -11.71 -16.18 -13.45
C GLY A 241 -11.51 -15.65 -14.88
N GLY A 242 -11.61 -14.33 -15.08
CA GLY A 242 -11.87 -13.71 -16.38
C GLY A 242 -10.63 -13.19 -17.11
N LYS A 243 -10.67 -13.28 -18.45
CA LYS A 243 -9.68 -12.88 -19.47
C LYS A 243 -9.25 -11.39 -19.44
N ALA A 244 -8.72 -10.85 -18.34
CA ALA A 244 -8.11 -9.51 -18.32
C ALA A 244 -6.73 -9.43 -19.02
N ILE A 245 -6.29 -10.55 -19.58
CA ILE A 245 -4.89 -10.92 -19.86
C ILE A 245 -4.42 -10.53 -21.28
N GLY A 246 -5.34 -10.23 -22.20
CA GLY A 246 -5.11 -10.40 -23.64
C GLY A 246 -4.51 -9.23 -24.45
N VAL A 247 -3.90 -8.20 -23.86
CA VAL A 247 -3.31 -7.09 -24.68
C VAL A 247 -1.82 -6.89 -24.46
N TYR A 248 -1.34 -7.11 -23.23
CA TYR A 248 0.06 -6.85 -22.88
C TYR A 248 0.90 -8.12 -22.79
N ILE A 249 0.30 -9.28 -22.47
CA ILE A 249 1.00 -10.57 -22.47
C ILE A 249 1.54 -10.89 -23.87
N ASP A 250 0.78 -10.59 -24.94
CA ASP A 250 1.24 -10.81 -26.32
C ASP A 250 2.48 -9.97 -26.70
N ARG A 251 2.88 -8.98 -25.88
CA ARG A 251 3.97 -8.05 -26.19
C ARG A 251 5.29 -8.36 -25.48
N PHE A 252 5.31 -9.20 -24.45
CA PHE A 252 6.52 -9.46 -23.66
C PHE A 252 6.70 -10.95 -23.33
N GLU A 253 7.80 -11.53 -23.81
CA GLU A 253 8.06 -12.97 -23.79
C GLU A 253 8.09 -13.56 -22.36
N ALA A 254 8.62 -12.82 -21.38
CA ALA A 254 8.71 -13.30 -20.00
C ALA A 254 7.33 -13.49 -19.36
N LEU A 255 6.38 -12.59 -19.65
CA LEU A 255 4.99 -12.72 -19.20
C LEU A 255 4.25 -13.84 -19.92
N GLN A 256 4.53 -14.08 -21.21
CA GLN A 256 3.96 -15.22 -21.94
C GLN A 256 4.41 -16.54 -21.33
N LYS A 257 5.68 -16.64 -20.95
CA LYS A 257 6.22 -17.82 -20.27
C LYS A 257 5.54 -18.04 -18.92
N LEU A 258 5.37 -16.99 -18.13
CA LEU A 258 4.72 -17.08 -16.82
C LEU A 258 3.25 -17.47 -16.95
N TRP A 259 2.51 -16.81 -17.85
CA TRP A 259 1.12 -17.13 -18.16
C TRP A 259 0.96 -18.59 -18.64
N GLY A 260 1.83 -19.04 -19.54
CA GLY A 260 1.80 -20.40 -20.07
C GLY A 260 2.22 -21.48 -19.06
N GLN A 261 2.91 -21.14 -17.97
CA GLN A 261 3.13 -22.07 -16.84
C GLN A 261 1.85 -22.21 -16.03
N PHE A 262 1.27 -21.08 -15.61
CA PHE A 262 0.01 -21.04 -14.88
C PHE A 262 -1.12 -21.75 -15.64
N GLU A 263 -1.31 -21.45 -16.92
CA GLU A 263 -2.41 -22.01 -17.74
C GLU A 263 -2.33 -23.54 -17.88
N LYS A 264 -1.13 -24.14 -17.85
CA LYS A 264 -0.97 -25.60 -17.94
C LYS A 264 -1.44 -26.32 -16.68
N GLU A 265 -1.32 -25.67 -15.52
CA GLU A 265 -1.62 -26.27 -14.22
C GLU A 265 -2.99 -25.83 -13.70
N TYR A 266 -3.44 -24.65 -14.12
CA TYR A 266 -4.76 -24.15 -13.78
C TYR A 266 -5.84 -25.01 -14.43
N ARG A 267 -6.56 -25.75 -13.59
CA ARG A 267 -7.78 -26.48 -13.99
C ARG A 267 -8.98 -25.60 -13.62
N PRO A 268 -9.63 -24.93 -14.59
CA PRO A 268 -10.85 -24.21 -14.30
C PRO A 268 -11.90 -25.20 -13.78
N PRO A 269 -12.71 -24.84 -12.76
CA PRO A 269 -13.78 -25.71 -12.29
C PRO A 269 -14.76 -26.05 -13.44
N GLU A 270 -15.29 -27.28 -13.45
CA GLU A 270 -16.19 -27.79 -14.50
C GLU A 270 -17.49 -26.95 -14.64
N GLU A 271 -17.89 -26.27 -13.56
CA GLU A 271 -18.95 -25.25 -13.55
C GLU A 271 -18.38 -23.92 -13.04
N ILE A 272 -18.41 -22.87 -13.86
CA ILE A 272 -18.17 -21.50 -13.39
C ILE A 272 -19.44 -21.05 -12.68
N LYS A 273 -19.54 -21.32 -11.37
CA LYS A 273 -20.52 -20.63 -10.52
C LYS A 273 -20.24 -19.14 -10.59
N GLU A 274 -21.29 -18.35 -10.80
CA GLU A 274 -21.18 -16.89 -10.77
C GLU A 274 -20.80 -16.44 -9.35
N ARG A 275 -19.57 -15.95 -9.18
CA ARG A 275 -19.06 -15.44 -7.90
C ARG A 275 -19.35 -13.94 -7.80
N SER A 276 -19.86 -13.50 -6.67
CA SER A 276 -20.22 -12.11 -6.42
C SER A 276 -19.12 -11.40 -5.62
N PRO A 277 -18.65 -10.21 -6.02
CA PRO A 277 -17.72 -9.41 -5.22
C PRO A 277 -18.26 -9.03 -3.83
N GLN A 278 -19.57 -9.14 -3.62
CA GLN A 278 -20.23 -8.83 -2.35
C GLN A 278 -20.24 -10.01 -1.36
N GLU A 279 -19.67 -11.16 -1.74
CA GLU A 279 -19.44 -12.31 -0.87
C GLU A 279 -17.97 -12.41 -0.44
N VAL A 280 -17.76 -12.95 0.76
CA VAL A 280 -16.43 -13.33 1.25
C VAL A 280 -16.23 -14.81 0.94
N TYR A 281 -15.11 -15.14 0.31
CA TYR A 281 -14.74 -16.52 0.00
C TYR A 281 -13.53 -16.95 0.83
N LEU A 282 -13.31 -18.25 0.95
CA LEU A 282 -12.07 -18.83 1.48
C LEU A 282 -11.17 -19.23 0.32
N VAL A 283 -9.86 -18.99 0.40
CA VAL A 283 -8.89 -19.33 -0.65
C VAL A 283 -7.94 -20.40 -0.14
N SER A 284 -7.73 -21.43 -0.96
CA SER A 284 -6.68 -22.42 -0.79
C SER A 284 -6.27 -22.99 -2.14
N SER A 285 -4.97 -23.02 -2.41
CA SER A 285 -4.37 -23.70 -3.56
C SER A 285 -3.41 -24.83 -3.18
N GLY A 286 -3.13 -24.98 -1.88
CA GLY A 286 -2.27 -26.01 -1.30
C GLY A 286 -3.03 -27.19 -0.69
N ASP A 287 -2.34 -27.92 0.18
CA ASP A 287 -2.88 -29.11 0.86
C ASP A 287 -4.07 -28.78 1.77
N GLU A 288 -5.06 -29.68 1.82
CA GLU A 288 -6.30 -29.54 2.62
C GLU A 288 -6.05 -29.40 4.14
N ASN A 289 -4.82 -29.63 4.60
CA ASN A 289 -4.45 -29.58 6.02
C ASN A 289 -4.17 -28.15 6.54
N LYS A 290 -4.15 -27.14 5.67
CA LYS A 290 -3.96 -25.74 6.07
C LYS A 290 -5.29 -25.01 6.13
N LYS A 291 -5.44 -24.11 7.10
CA LYS A 291 -6.64 -23.29 7.22
C LYS A 291 -6.70 -22.36 5.99
N PRO A 292 -7.78 -22.35 5.21
CA PRO A 292 -7.89 -21.42 4.09
C PRO A 292 -7.98 -19.98 4.60
N VAL A 293 -7.55 -19.02 3.78
CA VAL A 293 -7.52 -17.59 4.11
C VAL A 293 -8.71 -16.91 3.42
N ALA A 294 -9.45 -16.06 4.14
CA ALA A 294 -10.58 -15.36 3.55
C ALA A 294 -10.13 -14.29 2.54
N VAL A 295 -10.96 -14.00 1.55
CA VAL A 295 -10.69 -12.98 0.54
C VAL A 295 -11.88 -12.05 0.39
N PHE A 296 -11.58 -10.75 0.46
CA PHE A 296 -12.48 -9.67 0.06
C PHE A 296 -12.14 -9.23 -1.36
N THR A 297 -13.16 -8.86 -2.13
CA THR A 297 -12.99 -8.49 -3.53
C THR A 297 -13.30 -7.03 -3.75
N ARG A 298 -12.40 -6.30 -4.41
CA ARG A 298 -12.63 -4.91 -4.82
C ARG A 298 -13.93 -4.79 -5.61
N ASP A 299 -14.83 -3.93 -5.14
CA ASP A 299 -16.06 -3.62 -5.85
C ASP A 299 -15.76 -2.79 -7.12
N PRO A 300 -16.24 -3.24 -8.30
CA PRO A 300 -15.87 -2.61 -9.57
C PRO A 300 -16.55 -1.26 -9.79
N ASP A 301 -17.78 -1.09 -9.29
CA ASP A 301 -18.60 0.09 -9.58
C ASP A 301 -18.15 1.29 -8.76
N THR A 302 -17.92 1.09 -7.45
CA THR A 302 -17.33 2.11 -6.58
C THR A 302 -15.89 2.43 -6.99
N GLY A 303 -15.12 1.43 -7.43
CA GLY A 303 -13.80 1.61 -8.00
C GLY A 303 -13.81 2.56 -9.20
N LEU A 304 -14.68 2.31 -10.19
CA LEU A 304 -14.80 3.14 -11.39
C LEU A 304 -15.23 4.58 -11.05
N GLN A 305 -16.18 4.74 -10.13
CA GLN A 305 -16.78 6.03 -9.78
C GLN A 305 -15.80 6.98 -9.08
N VAL A 306 -14.71 6.46 -8.52
CA VAL A 306 -13.67 7.27 -7.85
C VAL A 306 -12.41 7.34 -8.71
N TRP A 307 -11.93 6.23 -9.26
CA TRP A 307 -10.65 6.17 -10.00
C TRP A 307 -10.71 6.61 -11.46
N SER A 308 -11.90 6.75 -12.05
CA SER A 308 -11.99 7.16 -13.45
C SER A 308 -11.49 8.60 -13.63
N GLY A 309 -10.44 8.81 -14.41
CA GLY A 309 -9.97 10.17 -14.77
C GLY A 309 -10.96 10.95 -15.65
N GLU A 310 -11.93 10.27 -16.28
CA GLU A 310 -12.95 10.92 -17.13
C GLU A 310 -14.28 11.15 -16.39
N TYR A 311 -14.71 10.21 -15.55
CA TYR A 311 -16.04 10.21 -14.92
C TYR A 311 -16.00 10.20 -13.39
N GLY A 312 -14.82 10.07 -12.79
CA GLY A 312 -14.64 9.98 -11.36
C GLY A 312 -14.75 11.34 -10.68
N TYR A 313 -15.18 11.33 -9.42
CA TYR A 313 -15.35 12.57 -8.65
C TYR A 313 -14.11 13.47 -8.61
N PRO A 314 -12.87 12.95 -8.48
CA PRO A 314 -11.67 13.80 -8.47
C PRO A 314 -11.51 14.69 -9.71
N GLY A 315 -12.14 14.33 -10.83
CA GLY A 315 -12.12 15.10 -12.07
C GLY A 315 -13.13 16.26 -12.15
N ASP A 316 -13.92 16.51 -11.09
CA ASP A 316 -14.87 17.64 -11.07
C ASP A 316 -14.14 18.97 -11.29
N GLY A 317 -14.62 19.77 -12.22
CA GLY A 317 -13.99 21.04 -12.60
C GLY A 317 -13.86 22.05 -11.48
N ASN A 318 -14.57 21.89 -10.35
CA ASN A 318 -14.49 22.76 -9.19
C ASN A 318 -13.43 22.35 -8.16
N TYR A 319 -12.95 21.11 -8.20
CA TYR A 319 -11.96 20.61 -7.25
C TYR A 319 -10.56 21.15 -7.53
N LEU A 320 -9.73 21.16 -6.48
CA LEU A 320 -8.37 21.68 -6.55
C LEU A 320 -7.52 20.88 -7.54
N ASP A 321 -6.85 21.57 -8.47
CA ASP A 321 -5.95 20.94 -9.42
C ASP A 321 -4.64 20.53 -8.74
N PHE A 322 -4.28 19.25 -8.87
CA PHE A 322 -3.05 18.72 -8.29
C PHE A 322 -1.79 19.22 -9.00
N HIS A 323 -1.85 19.39 -10.32
CA HIS A 323 -0.68 19.55 -11.18
C HIS A 323 -0.22 21.01 -11.27
N LYS A 324 -1.14 21.98 -11.20
CA LYS A 324 -0.81 23.40 -11.30
C LYS A 324 -0.37 23.95 -9.94
N LYS A 325 0.95 24.06 -9.77
CA LYS A 325 1.61 24.60 -8.56
C LYS A 325 2.23 25.97 -8.83
N ARG A 326 2.11 26.91 -7.89
CA ARG A 326 2.74 28.22 -7.93
C ARG A 326 4.20 28.12 -7.48
N PHE A 327 5.10 28.81 -8.19
CA PHE A 327 6.50 28.92 -7.80
C PHE A 327 6.83 30.35 -7.31
N PRO A 328 7.64 30.51 -6.25
CA PRO A 328 8.17 29.46 -5.35
C PRO A 328 7.10 28.96 -4.34
N GLY A 329 7.38 27.86 -3.63
CA GLY A 329 6.55 27.35 -2.53
C GLY A 329 5.66 26.15 -2.87
N GLY A 330 5.20 26.06 -4.12
CA GLY A 330 4.49 24.89 -4.65
C GLY A 330 3.03 24.75 -4.20
N HIS A 331 2.41 25.82 -3.70
CA HIS A 331 0.98 25.83 -3.36
C HIS A 331 0.11 25.75 -4.60
N ARG A 332 -1.09 25.19 -4.44
CA ARG A 332 -2.09 25.01 -5.50
C ARG A 332 -3.18 26.08 -5.35
N TYR A 333 -3.46 26.82 -6.41
CA TYR A 333 -4.43 27.92 -6.41
C TYR A 333 -5.48 27.80 -7.51
N TRP A 334 -5.46 26.71 -8.27
CA TRP A 334 -6.30 26.53 -9.44
C TRP A 334 -7.17 25.30 -9.29
N LYS A 335 -8.34 25.33 -9.91
CA LYS A 335 -9.24 24.17 -9.99
C LYS A 335 -9.01 23.37 -11.26
N VAL A 336 -9.44 22.11 -11.25
CA VAL A 336 -9.35 21.21 -12.41
C VAL A 336 -9.93 21.85 -13.67
N THR A 337 -10.99 22.66 -13.55
CA THR A 337 -11.70 23.38 -14.62
C THR A 337 -12.38 22.43 -15.62
N SER A 338 -11.62 21.58 -16.28
CA SER A 338 -12.10 20.39 -16.97
C SER A 338 -11.02 19.31 -16.98
N ALA A 339 -11.44 18.04 -17.10
CA ALA A 339 -10.52 16.91 -17.20
C ALA A 339 -9.56 16.97 -18.41
N LYS A 340 -9.84 17.83 -19.41
CA LYS A 340 -9.05 17.97 -20.64
C LYS A 340 -8.33 19.33 -20.76
N SER A 341 -8.46 20.21 -19.78
CA SER A 341 -7.86 21.54 -19.81
C SER A 341 -6.35 21.47 -19.66
N ASP A 342 -5.62 22.24 -20.47
CA ASP A 342 -4.18 22.46 -20.27
C ASP A 342 -3.95 23.34 -19.01
N LEU A 343 -2.74 23.32 -18.46
CA LEU A 343 -2.37 24.11 -17.28
C LEU A 343 -2.62 25.61 -17.47
N ALA A 344 -2.46 26.11 -18.70
CA ALA A 344 -2.74 27.51 -19.02
C ALA A 344 -4.23 27.88 -18.86
N ASP A 345 -5.13 26.94 -19.10
CA ASP A 345 -6.58 27.15 -19.11
C ASP A 345 -7.23 26.95 -17.74
N LYS A 346 -6.47 26.50 -16.73
CA LYS A 346 -6.98 26.27 -15.38
C LYS A 346 -7.36 27.60 -14.71
N GLU A 347 -8.63 27.71 -14.36
CA GLU A 347 -9.21 28.82 -13.60
C GLU A 347 -8.84 28.76 -12.11
N GLU A 348 -9.03 29.87 -11.41
CA GLU A 348 -8.77 29.97 -9.98
C GLU A 348 -9.70 29.06 -9.17
N TYR A 349 -9.14 28.49 -8.09
CA TYR A 349 -9.88 27.60 -7.21
C TYR A 349 -10.86 28.39 -6.35
N ASN A 350 -12.08 27.86 -6.18
CA ASN A 350 -13.06 28.45 -5.28
C ASN A 350 -13.48 27.42 -4.23
N PHE A 351 -13.00 27.61 -3.00
CA PHE A 351 -13.24 26.68 -1.90
C PHE A 351 -14.72 26.45 -1.62
N LYS A 352 -15.55 27.51 -1.66
CA LYS A 352 -16.99 27.39 -1.40
C LYS A 352 -17.68 26.58 -2.50
N ALA A 353 -17.32 26.79 -3.75
CA ALA A 353 -17.85 26.00 -4.87
C ALA A 353 -17.44 24.53 -4.76
N ALA A 354 -16.16 24.25 -4.48
CA ALA A 354 -15.66 22.90 -4.26
C ALA A 354 -16.38 22.18 -3.12
N MET A 355 -16.51 22.83 -1.96
CA MET A 355 -17.26 22.29 -0.81
C MET A 355 -18.76 22.11 -1.10
N GLY A 356 -19.33 22.88 -2.05
CA GLY A 356 -20.69 22.66 -2.54
C GLY A 356 -20.86 21.35 -3.32
N ARG A 357 -19.80 20.86 -3.99
CA ARG A 357 -19.82 19.60 -4.76
C ARG A 357 -19.71 18.35 -3.90
N VAL A 358 -18.99 18.44 -2.77
CA VAL A 358 -18.69 17.27 -1.92
C VAL A 358 -19.95 16.53 -1.43
N PRO A 359 -21.00 17.20 -0.91
CA PRO A 359 -22.23 16.53 -0.49
C PRO A 359 -22.95 15.80 -1.62
N GLU A 360 -22.97 16.39 -2.83
CA GLU A 360 -23.59 15.76 -4.00
C GLU A 360 -22.86 14.46 -4.38
N ASN A 361 -21.53 14.51 -4.44
CA ASN A 361 -20.70 13.35 -4.77
C ASN A 361 -20.79 12.26 -3.69
N ALA A 362 -20.78 12.65 -2.41
CA ALA A 362 -20.94 11.72 -1.29
C ALA A 362 -22.32 11.05 -1.27
N ALA A 363 -23.40 11.81 -1.54
CA ALA A 363 -24.74 11.26 -1.65
C ALA A 363 -24.87 10.29 -2.83
N HIS A 364 -24.28 10.62 -3.99
CA HIS A 364 -24.25 9.73 -5.14
C HIS A 364 -23.51 8.43 -4.84
N PHE A 365 -22.31 8.51 -4.23
CA PHE A 365 -21.53 7.33 -3.87
C PHE A 365 -22.29 6.43 -2.89
N LYS A 366 -22.94 7.02 -1.86
CA LYS A 366 -23.78 6.27 -0.92
C LYS A 366 -24.94 5.56 -1.63
N SER A 367 -25.56 6.18 -2.64
CA SER A 367 -26.59 5.55 -3.46
C SER A 367 -26.04 4.35 -4.24
N VAL A 368 -24.87 4.48 -4.87
CA VAL A 368 -24.20 3.34 -5.55
C VAL A 368 -23.96 2.18 -4.58
N VAL A 369 -23.40 2.46 -3.39
CA VAL A 369 -23.18 1.44 -2.35
C VAL A 369 -24.49 0.76 -1.96
N LYS A 370 -25.54 1.56 -1.70
CA LYS A 370 -26.84 1.06 -1.29
C LYS A 370 -27.48 0.21 -2.37
N ASP A 371 -27.54 0.69 -3.61
CA ASP A 371 -28.18 0.01 -4.72
C ASP A 371 -27.48 -1.33 -5.01
N THR A 372 -26.15 -1.37 -4.98
CA THR A 372 -25.37 -2.60 -5.14
C THR A 372 -25.69 -3.63 -4.05
N LEU A 373 -25.72 -3.21 -2.77
CA LEU A 373 -26.00 -4.10 -1.65
C LEU A 373 -27.45 -4.59 -1.62
N LEU A 374 -28.42 -3.72 -1.94
CA LEU A 374 -29.83 -4.09 -2.03
C LEU A 374 -30.07 -5.05 -3.20
N ALA A 375 -29.50 -4.79 -4.38
CA ALA A 375 -29.63 -5.68 -5.52
C ALA A 375 -28.99 -7.05 -5.25
N TYR A 376 -27.88 -7.10 -4.52
CA TYR A 376 -27.30 -8.37 -4.06
C TYR A 376 -28.23 -9.09 -3.06
N HIS A 377 -28.78 -8.36 -2.09
CA HIS A 377 -29.69 -8.93 -1.09
C HIS A 377 -30.97 -9.48 -1.74
N GLU A 378 -31.58 -8.76 -2.67
CA GLU A 378 -32.78 -9.18 -3.40
C GLU A 378 -32.56 -10.48 -4.20
N ARG A 379 -31.38 -10.64 -4.81
CA ARG A 379 -31.05 -11.84 -5.60
C ARG A 379 -30.64 -13.04 -4.76
N SER A 380 -29.89 -12.81 -3.67
CA SER A 380 -29.25 -13.89 -2.89
C SER A 380 -29.97 -14.23 -1.59
N GLY A 381 -30.77 -13.31 -1.06
CA GLY A 381 -31.34 -13.37 0.30
C GLY A 381 -30.32 -13.20 1.43
N LYS A 382 -29.04 -12.97 1.11
CA LYS A 382 -27.94 -12.84 2.09
C LYS A 382 -27.60 -11.38 2.34
N LYS A 383 -26.96 -11.09 3.49
CA LYS A 383 -26.36 -9.79 3.76
C LYS A 383 -25.01 -9.69 3.04
N GLY A 384 -24.88 -8.79 2.08
CA GLY A 384 -23.64 -8.60 1.32
C GLY A 384 -22.65 -7.66 2.01
N PHE A 385 -21.38 -7.70 1.58
CA PHE A 385 -20.35 -6.75 1.97
C PHE A 385 -19.69 -6.09 0.77
N LEU A 386 -19.73 -4.77 0.70
CA LEU A 386 -19.06 -4.01 -0.34
C LEU A 386 -17.69 -3.53 0.16
N CYS A 387 -16.63 -4.09 -0.43
CA CYS A 387 -15.24 -3.70 -0.18
C CYS A 387 -14.80 -2.66 -1.20
N ALA A 388 -14.57 -1.41 -0.77
CA ALA A 388 -14.12 -0.33 -1.64
C ALA A 388 -12.67 0.08 -1.30
N PRO A 389 -11.67 -0.61 -1.88
CA PRO A 389 -10.26 -0.33 -1.64
C PRO A 389 -9.74 0.81 -2.51
N PHE A 390 -8.95 1.70 -1.91
CA PHE A 390 -8.31 2.85 -2.55
C PHE A 390 -6.94 3.12 -1.91
N ASP A 391 -6.00 3.68 -2.69
CA ASP A 391 -4.81 4.29 -2.11
C ASP A 391 -5.23 5.45 -1.20
N CYS A 392 -4.65 5.49 0.00
CA CYS A 392 -5.03 6.44 1.04
C CYS A 392 -4.73 7.88 0.60
N GLU A 393 -3.59 8.07 -0.06
CA GLU A 393 -3.09 9.35 -0.58
C GLU A 393 -4.01 9.93 -1.66
N LEU A 394 -4.94 9.14 -2.22
CA LEU A 394 -6.00 9.70 -3.06
C LEU A 394 -6.77 10.78 -2.31
N PHE A 395 -7.09 10.55 -1.03
CA PHE A 395 -7.93 11.45 -0.24
C PHE A 395 -7.06 12.49 0.46
N GLY A 396 -7.14 13.73 -0.02
CA GLY A 396 -6.45 14.89 0.50
C GLY A 396 -5.20 15.29 -0.30
N HIS A 397 -4.34 14.35 -0.68
CA HIS A 397 -3.17 14.68 -1.49
C HIS A 397 -3.52 14.83 -2.98
N TRP A 398 -3.92 13.75 -3.66
CA TRP A 398 -4.29 13.80 -5.09
C TRP A 398 -5.64 14.47 -5.33
N TRP A 399 -6.64 14.14 -4.50
CA TRP A 399 -7.96 14.77 -4.47
C TRP A 399 -8.15 15.47 -3.13
N PHE A 400 -7.91 16.79 -3.11
CA PHE A 400 -7.88 17.58 -1.87
C PHE A 400 -9.16 17.50 -1.05
N GLU A 401 -10.31 17.54 -1.71
CA GLU A 401 -11.62 17.46 -1.06
C GLU A 401 -12.00 16.04 -0.65
N GLY A 402 -11.19 15.04 -0.99
CA GLY A 402 -11.45 13.62 -0.75
C GLY A 402 -11.65 13.26 0.71
N VAL A 403 -10.98 13.93 1.65
CA VAL A 403 -11.18 13.70 3.10
C VAL A 403 -12.59 14.13 3.53
N ASN A 404 -13.09 15.26 3.04
CA ASN A 404 -14.47 15.70 3.31
C ASN A 404 -15.49 14.75 2.67
N PHE A 405 -15.19 14.23 1.48
CA PHE A 405 -16.01 13.22 0.83
C PHE A 405 -16.11 11.95 1.67
N LEU A 406 -14.98 11.41 2.17
CA LEU A 406 -14.96 10.24 3.05
C LEU A 406 -15.83 10.47 4.29
N LYS A 407 -15.66 11.62 4.95
CA LYS A 407 -16.46 12.00 6.14
C LYS A 407 -17.96 11.91 5.86
N LEU A 408 -18.41 12.56 4.79
CA LEU A 408 -19.83 12.62 4.45
C LEU A 408 -20.38 11.26 4.04
N VAL A 409 -19.63 10.46 3.27
CA VAL A 409 -20.08 9.10 2.91
C VAL A 409 -20.29 8.25 4.16
N ILE A 410 -19.32 8.24 5.09
CA ILE A 410 -19.41 7.50 6.36
C ILE A 410 -20.63 7.95 7.15
N GLN A 411 -20.80 9.27 7.35
CA GLN A 411 -21.96 9.81 8.07
C GLN A 411 -23.29 9.48 7.37
N TYR A 412 -23.35 9.53 6.04
CA TYR A 412 -24.57 9.20 5.29
C TYR A 412 -24.94 7.71 5.36
N VAL A 413 -23.94 6.82 5.39
CA VAL A 413 -24.16 5.39 5.59
C VAL A 413 -24.56 5.09 7.04
N ASN A 414 -23.92 5.71 8.03
CA ASN A 414 -24.25 5.54 9.45
C ASN A 414 -25.69 5.95 9.79
N HIS A 415 -26.25 6.92 9.08
CA HIS A 415 -27.64 7.34 9.22
C HIS A 415 -28.63 6.55 8.34
N ASP A 416 -28.18 5.66 7.44
CA ASP A 416 -29.08 4.89 6.58
C ASP A 416 -29.71 3.73 7.37
N GLU A 417 -31.00 3.46 7.15
CA GLU A 417 -31.71 2.40 7.87
C GLU A 417 -31.37 0.99 7.36
N GLN A 418 -30.91 0.83 6.11
CA GLN A 418 -30.76 -0.46 5.45
C GLN A 418 -29.30 -0.94 5.36
N ILE A 419 -28.34 -0.03 5.20
CA ILE A 419 -26.91 -0.38 5.13
C ILE A 419 -26.15 0.13 6.35
N GLU A 420 -24.94 -0.39 6.58
CA GLU A 420 -24.05 0.03 7.66
C GLU A 420 -22.57 -0.01 7.24
N THR A 421 -21.73 0.76 7.94
CA THR A 421 -20.28 0.61 7.87
C THR A 421 -19.81 -0.52 8.79
N ARG A 422 -18.88 -1.36 8.33
CA ARG A 422 -18.25 -2.43 9.13
C ARG A 422 -16.80 -2.60 8.70
N THR A 423 -15.89 -2.86 9.64
CA THR A 423 -14.53 -3.28 9.30
C THR A 423 -14.53 -4.68 8.67
N CYS A 424 -13.51 -5.01 7.87
CA CYS A 424 -13.40 -6.31 7.21
C CYS A 424 -13.44 -7.48 8.20
N SER A 425 -12.66 -7.43 9.27
CA SER A 425 -12.64 -8.48 10.29
C SER A 425 -13.97 -8.62 11.03
N SER A 426 -14.62 -7.50 11.36
CA SER A 426 -15.91 -7.54 12.04
C SER A 426 -16.98 -8.16 11.15
N PHE A 427 -16.93 -7.93 9.82
CA PHE A 427 -17.84 -8.59 8.89
C PHE A 427 -17.48 -10.07 8.69
N LEU A 428 -16.19 -10.41 8.65
CA LEU A 428 -15.73 -11.80 8.54
C LEU A 428 -16.27 -12.68 9.69
N ASP A 429 -16.28 -12.14 10.91
CA ASP A 429 -16.82 -12.82 12.10
C ASP A 429 -18.34 -13.07 12.02
N GLU A 430 -19.07 -12.24 11.26
CA GLU A 430 -20.50 -12.40 11.01
C GLU A 430 -20.78 -13.32 9.82
N ALA A 431 -20.02 -13.18 8.74
CA ALA A 431 -20.25 -13.87 7.47
C ALA A 431 -19.93 -15.37 7.54
N LEU A 432 -18.93 -15.76 8.34
CA LEU A 432 -18.48 -17.15 8.54
C LEU A 432 -18.42 -17.94 7.22
N PRO A 433 -17.62 -17.49 6.24
CA PRO A 433 -17.62 -18.06 4.90
C PRO A 433 -17.22 -19.54 4.91
N THR A 434 -17.89 -20.34 4.09
CA THR A 434 -17.64 -21.79 3.98
C THR A 434 -17.22 -22.23 2.58
N GLU A 435 -17.41 -21.38 1.57
CA GLU A 435 -17.04 -21.68 0.19
C GLU A 435 -15.55 -21.46 -0.02
N VAL A 436 -14.82 -22.55 -0.31
CA VAL A 436 -13.41 -22.53 -0.67
C VAL A 436 -13.26 -22.45 -2.19
N ILE A 437 -12.47 -21.48 -2.66
CA ILE A 437 -12.20 -21.22 -4.06
C ILE A 437 -10.70 -21.26 -4.34
N SER A 438 -10.37 -21.56 -5.60
CA SER A 438 -9.05 -21.24 -6.17
C SER A 438 -9.16 -19.93 -6.95
N LEU A 439 -8.11 -19.11 -6.83
CA LEU A 439 -7.93 -17.86 -7.55
C LEU A 439 -6.83 -18.03 -8.61
N PRO A 440 -6.97 -17.40 -9.79
CA PRO A 440 -5.89 -17.32 -10.75
C PRO A 440 -4.81 -16.34 -10.29
N GLU A 441 -3.62 -16.45 -10.87
CA GLU A 441 -2.55 -15.47 -10.67
C GLU A 441 -2.93 -14.11 -11.30
N GLY A 442 -2.64 -12.99 -10.60
CA GLY A 442 -2.93 -11.65 -11.10
C GLY A 442 -2.65 -10.53 -10.11
N SER A 443 -3.04 -9.31 -10.47
CA SER A 443 -2.93 -8.12 -9.60
C SER A 443 -4.03 -7.10 -9.92
N TRP A 444 -4.16 -6.04 -9.13
CA TRP A 444 -5.05 -4.91 -9.46
C TRP A 444 -4.44 -3.90 -10.44
N GLY A 445 -3.20 -4.14 -10.88
CA GLY A 445 -2.47 -3.26 -11.79
C GLY A 445 -3.01 -3.26 -13.20
N LYS A 446 -2.41 -2.42 -14.06
CA LYS A 446 -2.80 -2.30 -15.47
C LYS A 446 -2.76 -3.65 -16.18
N GLY A 447 -3.90 -4.07 -16.71
CA GLY A 447 -4.06 -5.36 -17.40
C GLY A 447 -4.28 -6.57 -16.47
N GLY A 448 -4.50 -6.35 -15.17
CA GLY A 448 -4.89 -7.41 -14.23
C GLY A 448 -3.82 -8.47 -13.95
N TYR A 449 -2.57 -8.22 -14.35
CA TYR A 449 -1.45 -9.17 -14.27
C TYR A 449 -0.16 -8.44 -13.88
N HIS A 450 1.03 -8.93 -14.26
CA HIS A 450 2.30 -8.42 -13.72
C HIS A 450 3.03 -7.37 -14.58
N TYR A 451 2.45 -6.88 -15.68
CA TYR A 451 3.16 -6.04 -16.66
C TYR A 451 3.76 -4.75 -16.07
N ILE A 452 3.13 -4.14 -15.07
CA ILE A 452 3.68 -2.93 -14.42
C ILE A 452 5.00 -3.22 -13.69
N TRP A 453 5.19 -4.44 -13.19
CA TRP A 453 6.39 -4.80 -12.43
C TRP A 453 7.38 -5.65 -13.22
N LEU A 454 6.93 -6.31 -14.28
CA LEU A 454 7.75 -7.16 -15.14
C LEU A 454 7.50 -6.83 -16.61
N ASN A 455 8.43 -6.06 -17.18
CA ASN A 455 8.46 -5.64 -18.58
C ASN A 455 9.90 -5.35 -19.02
N GLU A 456 10.07 -4.89 -20.25
CA GLU A 456 11.37 -4.59 -20.86
C GLU A 456 12.21 -3.53 -20.11
N TRP A 457 11.59 -2.66 -19.31
CA TRP A 457 12.30 -1.63 -18.55
C TRP A 457 12.71 -2.09 -17.15
N THR A 458 12.12 -3.16 -16.66
CA THR A 458 12.23 -3.62 -15.26
C THR A 458 12.86 -5.00 -15.13
N GLU A 459 12.96 -5.77 -16.22
CA GLU A 459 13.57 -7.10 -16.27
C GLU A 459 14.97 -7.15 -15.63
N TRP A 460 15.80 -6.13 -15.85
CA TRP A 460 17.14 -6.04 -15.28
C TRP A 460 17.15 -6.01 -13.75
N SER A 461 16.11 -5.45 -13.13
CA SER A 461 16.01 -5.37 -11.66
C SER A 461 15.77 -6.75 -11.05
N TRP A 462 14.96 -7.58 -11.71
CA TRP A 462 14.66 -8.95 -11.28
C TRP A 462 15.88 -9.84 -11.32
N LYS A 463 16.78 -9.62 -12.28
CA LYS A 463 18.07 -10.32 -12.29
C LYS A 463 18.84 -10.10 -10.99
N HIS A 464 18.98 -8.85 -10.56
CA HIS A 464 19.66 -8.51 -9.31
C HIS A 464 18.92 -9.02 -8.08
N ILE A 465 17.59 -8.89 -8.06
CA ILE A 465 16.76 -9.40 -6.96
C ILE A 465 16.98 -10.91 -6.79
N TYR A 466 16.88 -11.71 -7.85
CA TYR A 466 17.02 -13.16 -7.75
C TYR A 466 18.42 -13.60 -7.33
N GLU A 467 19.46 -12.94 -7.84
CA GLU A 467 20.86 -13.17 -7.42
C GLU A 467 21.03 -12.89 -5.91
N ASP A 468 20.45 -11.79 -5.42
CA ASP A 468 20.55 -11.37 -4.03
C ASP A 468 19.70 -12.24 -3.09
N GLU A 469 18.51 -12.68 -3.52
CA GLU A 469 17.66 -13.61 -2.76
C GLU A 469 18.34 -14.95 -2.51
N LEU A 470 18.91 -15.56 -3.56
CA LEU A 470 19.66 -16.82 -3.46
C LEU A 470 20.86 -16.68 -2.51
N ARG A 471 21.59 -15.57 -2.63
CA ARG A 471 22.76 -15.31 -1.81
C ARG A 471 22.37 -15.10 -0.35
N MET A 472 21.30 -14.35 -0.08
CA MET A 472 20.81 -14.13 1.28
C MET A 472 20.34 -15.43 1.93
N GLN A 473 19.59 -16.25 1.20
CA GLN A 473 19.17 -17.58 1.70
C GLN A 473 20.39 -18.44 2.03
N SER A 474 21.41 -18.47 1.17
CA SER A 474 22.65 -19.24 1.39
C SER A 474 23.41 -18.77 2.64
N LEU A 475 23.55 -17.45 2.82
CA LEU A 475 24.18 -16.88 4.01
C LEU A 475 23.38 -17.21 5.28
N ALA A 476 22.06 -17.07 5.21
CA ALA A 476 21.17 -17.37 6.32
C ALA A 476 21.24 -18.85 6.72
N GLN A 477 21.22 -19.78 5.76
CA GLN A 477 21.36 -21.22 6.03
C GLN A 477 22.68 -21.56 6.72
N LYS A 478 23.76 -20.89 6.34
CA LYS A 478 25.09 -21.16 6.89
C LYS A 478 25.30 -20.55 8.28
N TYR A 479 24.70 -19.39 8.55
CA TYR A 479 25.08 -18.57 9.71
C TYR A 479 23.92 -18.16 10.64
N LYS A 480 22.67 -18.61 10.41
CA LYS A 480 21.52 -18.26 11.29
C LYS A 480 21.76 -18.60 12.77
N ASP A 481 22.50 -19.67 13.06
CA ASP A 481 22.74 -20.17 14.42
C ASP A 481 24.08 -19.67 15.00
N SER A 482 24.74 -18.71 14.36
CA SER A 482 25.98 -18.13 14.87
C SER A 482 25.73 -17.22 16.07
N ASP A 483 26.43 -17.47 17.18
CA ASP A 483 26.43 -16.62 18.38
C ASP A 483 27.31 -15.35 18.23
N ASP A 484 28.02 -15.20 17.10
CA ASP A 484 28.85 -14.03 16.82
C ASP A 484 27.97 -12.81 16.48
N LYS A 485 27.93 -11.85 17.39
CA LYS A 485 27.10 -10.64 17.27
C LYS A 485 27.48 -9.77 16.08
N ASP A 486 28.76 -9.66 15.77
CA ASP A 486 29.21 -8.79 14.69
C ASP A 486 28.83 -9.39 13.34
N LEU A 487 28.97 -10.73 13.19
CA LEU A 487 28.45 -11.43 12.02
C LEU A 487 26.93 -11.29 11.89
N GLN A 488 26.18 -11.45 13.00
CA GLN A 488 24.72 -11.25 12.99
C GLN A 488 24.35 -9.82 12.59
N ASN A 489 25.06 -8.80 13.06
CA ASN A 489 24.80 -7.41 12.69
C ASN A 489 25.00 -7.17 11.18
N ILE A 490 26.10 -7.68 10.60
CA ILE A 490 26.34 -7.60 9.16
C ILE A 490 25.21 -8.28 8.37
N LEU A 491 24.82 -9.49 8.78
CA LEU A 491 23.74 -10.25 8.13
C LEU A 491 22.38 -9.55 8.26
N LYS A 492 22.08 -8.95 9.41
CA LYS A 492 20.83 -8.22 9.64
C LYS A 492 20.76 -6.99 8.75
N GLN A 493 21.85 -6.25 8.60
CA GLN A 493 21.88 -5.14 7.66
C GLN A 493 21.77 -5.62 6.21
N ALA A 494 22.42 -6.73 5.83
CA ALA A 494 22.25 -7.31 4.49
C ALA A 494 20.78 -7.69 4.22
N ALA A 495 20.10 -8.29 5.20
CA ALA A 495 18.68 -8.62 5.11
C ALA A 495 17.81 -7.38 4.90
N ARG A 496 18.09 -6.26 5.59
CA ARG A 496 17.41 -4.97 5.36
C ARG A 496 17.62 -4.44 3.96
N GLU A 497 18.86 -4.48 3.45
CA GLU A 497 19.15 -4.06 2.07
C GLU A 497 18.39 -4.90 1.05
N LEU A 498 18.30 -6.23 1.25
CA LEU A 498 17.48 -7.09 0.39
C LEU A 498 15.99 -6.72 0.49
N MET A 499 15.46 -6.52 1.69
CA MET A 499 14.06 -6.10 1.86
C MET A 499 13.81 -4.77 1.14
N LEU A 500 14.68 -3.77 1.28
CA LEU A 500 14.56 -2.49 0.58
C LEU A 500 14.70 -2.62 -0.94
N LEU A 501 15.56 -3.54 -1.42
CA LEU A 501 15.74 -3.82 -2.84
C LEU A 501 14.46 -4.39 -3.48
N VAL A 502 13.73 -5.26 -2.78
CA VAL A 502 12.57 -5.96 -3.34
C VAL A 502 11.27 -5.17 -3.35
N ALA A 503 11.26 -3.92 -2.84
CA ALA A 503 10.08 -3.07 -2.83
C ALA A 503 9.50 -2.86 -4.24
N SER A 504 8.19 -3.08 -4.42
CA SER A 504 7.55 -3.02 -5.75
C SER A 504 7.50 -1.61 -6.34
N ASP A 505 7.66 -0.58 -5.50
CA ASP A 505 7.68 0.83 -5.88
C ASP A 505 8.69 1.10 -6.98
N TRP A 506 9.85 0.43 -6.95
CA TRP A 506 10.92 0.71 -7.90
C TRP A 506 10.50 0.36 -9.33
N GLN A 507 9.96 -0.84 -9.53
CA GLN A 507 9.48 -1.24 -10.84
C GLN A 507 8.25 -0.42 -11.26
N PHE A 508 7.36 -0.09 -10.32
CA PHE A 508 6.22 0.79 -10.58
C PHE A 508 6.65 2.17 -11.09
N LEU A 509 7.57 2.84 -10.41
CA LEU A 509 8.08 4.17 -10.77
C LEU A 509 8.87 4.18 -12.08
N ILE A 510 9.54 3.07 -12.42
CA ILE A 510 10.20 2.88 -13.72
C ILE A 510 9.16 2.76 -14.83
N SER A 511 8.17 1.88 -14.65
CA SER A 511 7.15 1.58 -15.67
C SER A 511 6.19 2.72 -15.93
N THR A 512 5.87 3.50 -14.91
CA THR A 512 4.98 4.67 -15.01
C THR A 512 5.70 5.95 -15.41
N TRP A 513 7.04 5.93 -15.45
CA TRP A 513 7.89 7.09 -15.71
C TRP A 513 7.72 8.25 -14.69
N ALA A 514 7.12 7.98 -13.52
CA ALA A 514 6.87 9.00 -12.52
C ALA A 514 8.15 9.52 -11.84
N ALA A 515 9.09 8.62 -11.55
CA ALA A 515 10.38 8.95 -10.94
C ALA A 515 11.46 7.93 -11.34
N ARG A 516 11.54 7.61 -12.63
CA ARG A 516 12.35 6.51 -13.18
C ARG A 516 13.82 6.57 -12.74
N ASP A 517 14.49 7.70 -12.94
CA ASP A 517 15.92 7.85 -12.60
C ASP A 517 16.18 7.63 -11.10
N TYR A 518 15.25 8.09 -10.26
CA TYR A 518 15.33 7.88 -8.81
C TYR A 518 15.17 6.40 -8.45
N ALA A 519 14.20 5.70 -9.04
CA ALA A 519 13.96 4.28 -8.80
C ALA A 519 15.11 3.39 -9.30
N GLU A 520 15.66 3.66 -10.50
CA GLU A 520 16.83 2.95 -11.04
C GLU A 520 18.05 3.15 -10.11
N MET A 521 18.26 4.37 -9.60
CA MET A 521 19.30 4.67 -8.62
C MET A 521 19.09 3.89 -7.30
N ARG A 522 17.85 3.81 -6.79
CA ARG A 522 17.53 3.11 -5.54
C ARG A 522 17.77 1.61 -5.63
N LEU A 523 17.29 0.96 -6.70
CA LEU A 523 17.57 -0.45 -6.98
C LEU A 523 19.08 -0.72 -7.05
N ALA A 524 19.81 0.04 -7.88
CA ALA A 524 21.24 -0.15 -8.04
C ALA A 524 22.03 0.11 -6.74
N ARG A 525 21.56 1.02 -5.88
CA ARG A 525 22.15 1.32 -4.58
C ARG A 525 21.97 0.15 -3.61
N HIS A 526 20.74 -0.31 -3.38
CA HIS A 526 20.47 -1.40 -2.43
C HIS A 526 21.14 -2.70 -2.89
N HIS A 527 21.13 -3.01 -4.19
CA HIS A 527 21.88 -4.15 -4.73
C HIS A 527 23.38 -4.07 -4.41
N LYS A 528 24.03 -2.92 -4.66
CA LYS A 528 25.45 -2.74 -4.34
C LYS A 528 25.75 -2.83 -2.85
N ARG A 529 24.87 -2.29 -2.01
CA ARG A 529 25.00 -2.33 -0.54
C ARG A 529 24.88 -3.76 -0.05
N PHE A 530 23.85 -4.49 -0.49
CA PHE A 530 23.67 -5.90 -0.22
C PHE A 530 24.92 -6.71 -0.60
N GLN A 531 25.41 -6.56 -1.84
CA GLN A 531 26.58 -7.29 -2.32
C GLN A 531 27.83 -7.00 -1.48
N ARG A 532 28.06 -5.75 -1.05
CA ARG A 532 29.19 -5.39 -0.17
C ARG A 532 29.04 -6.01 1.21
N LEU A 533 27.86 -5.97 1.82
CA LEU A 533 27.60 -6.58 3.13
C LEU A 533 27.70 -8.11 3.09
N ALA A 534 27.20 -8.75 2.03
CA ALA A 534 27.32 -10.18 1.81
C ALA A 534 28.80 -10.61 1.68
N ASN A 535 29.60 -9.86 0.90
CA ASN A 535 31.05 -10.09 0.80
C ASN A 535 31.74 -9.90 2.17
N MET A 536 31.35 -8.87 2.93
CA MET A 536 31.88 -8.60 4.27
C MET A 536 31.56 -9.74 5.23
N ALA A 537 30.32 -10.25 5.23
CA ALA A 537 29.89 -11.38 6.06
C ALA A 537 30.68 -12.66 5.74
N GLU A 538 30.90 -12.95 4.45
CA GLU A 538 31.67 -14.12 4.02
C GLU A 538 33.13 -14.06 4.46
N ARG A 539 33.79 -12.91 4.24
CA ARG A 539 35.18 -12.65 4.68
C ARG A 539 35.32 -12.72 6.20
N TYR A 540 34.41 -12.07 6.92
CA TYR A 540 34.40 -12.07 8.37
C TYR A 540 34.27 -13.51 8.91
N ALA A 541 33.32 -14.28 8.36
CA ALA A 541 33.07 -15.65 8.78
C ALA A 541 34.17 -16.65 8.37
N SER A 542 34.98 -16.38 7.33
CA SER A 542 36.16 -17.17 6.99
C SER A 542 37.38 -16.86 7.87
N GLY A 543 37.29 -15.86 8.76
CA GLY A 543 38.39 -15.38 9.59
C GLY A 543 39.37 -14.47 8.84
N ASP A 544 38.97 -13.95 7.67
CA ASP A 544 39.73 -12.92 6.97
C ASP A 544 39.57 -11.57 7.66
N ASP A 545 40.58 -10.71 7.55
CA ASP A 545 40.55 -9.37 8.16
C ASP A 545 39.48 -8.50 7.45
N VAL A 546 38.63 -7.89 8.25
CA VAL A 546 37.63 -6.89 7.82
C VAL A 546 38.16 -5.53 8.22
N ASP A 547 38.50 -4.73 7.21
CA ASP A 547 39.13 -3.44 7.43
C ASP A 547 38.19 -2.42 8.07
N GLN A 548 38.78 -1.33 8.56
CA GLN A 548 38.03 -0.23 9.18
C GLN A 548 37.03 0.43 8.23
N GLU A 549 37.26 0.36 6.91
CA GLU A 549 36.36 0.95 5.91
C GLU A 549 35.05 0.18 5.85
N ASP A 550 35.10 -1.16 5.87
CA ASP A 550 33.91 -2.01 5.88
C ASP A 550 33.09 -1.83 7.18
N TRP A 551 33.75 -1.66 8.34
CA TRP A 551 33.06 -1.35 9.59
C TRP A 551 32.40 0.03 9.57
N THR A 552 33.08 1.05 9.04
CA THR A 552 32.50 2.39 8.86
C THR A 552 31.33 2.33 7.89
N PHE A 553 31.45 1.56 6.81
CA PHE A 553 30.39 1.35 5.85
C PHE A 553 29.15 0.70 6.50
N LEU A 554 29.32 -0.36 7.31
CA LEU A 554 28.22 -0.98 8.05
C LEU A 554 27.49 0.05 8.93
N GLY A 555 28.22 0.82 9.74
CA GLY A 555 27.63 1.84 10.61
C GLY A 555 26.92 2.96 9.85
N ASP A 556 27.41 3.33 8.67
CA ASP A 556 26.73 4.28 7.78
C ASP A 556 25.40 3.71 7.25
N MET A 557 25.36 2.42 6.92
CA MET A 557 24.14 1.75 6.46
C MET A 557 23.13 1.58 7.59
N GLU A 558 23.56 1.16 8.78
CA GLU A 558 22.69 1.05 9.95
C GLU A 558 22.05 2.38 10.35
N ASN A 559 22.73 3.50 10.11
CA ASN A 559 22.17 4.84 10.31
C ASN A 559 21.23 5.30 9.18
N GLN A 560 21.53 4.96 7.93
CA GLN A 560 20.76 5.41 6.78
C GLN A 560 19.51 4.54 6.53
N ASP A 561 19.66 3.23 6.65
CA ASP A 561 18.69 2.17 6.37
C ASP A 561 18.38 1.42 7.67
N SER A 562 17.94 2.17 8.68
CA SER A 562 17.76 1.73 10.07
C SER A 562 16.43 1.01 10.33
N ILE A 563 15.74 0.59 9.27
CA ILE A 563 14.39 0.01 9.33
C ILE A 563 14.44 -1.43 9.88
N PHE A 564 13.41 -1.87 10.60
CA PHE A 564 13.30 -3.25 11.10
C PHE A 564 14.48 -3.66 12.00
N PRO A 565 14.60 -3.10 13.20
CA PRO A 565 15.63 -3.49 14.15
C PRO A 565 15.57 -4.99 14.50
N ASP A 566 14.37 -5.57 14.48
CA ASP A 566 14.07 -6.95 14.89
C ASP A 566 14.10 -7.96 13.73
N VAL A 567 14.72 -7.64 12.59
CA VAL A 567 14.85 -8.59 11.48
C VAL A 567 15.63 -9.82 11.93
N GLU A 568 15.10 -11.01 11.65
CA GLU A 568 15.71 -12.28 12.02
C GLU A 568 16.21 -13.04 10.79
N ILE A 569 17.47 -13.48 10.86
CA ILE A 569 18.16 -14.15 9.76
C ILE A 569 17.55 -15.53 9.48
N SER A 570 17.05 -16.20 10.51
CA SER A 570 16.42 -17.52 10.40
C SER A 570 15.24 -17.52 9.42
N TRP A 571 14.54 -16.39 9.22
CA TRP A 571 13.40 -16.30 8.31
C TRP A 571 13.79 -16.47 6.83
N PHE A 572 15.03 -16.15 6.49
CA PHE A 572 15.57 -16.29 5.14
C PHE A 572 16.17 -17.67 4.87
N ALA A 573 16.49 -18.44 5.92
CA ALA A 573 17.24 -19.69 5.79
C ALA A 573 16.39 -20.85 5.27
N GLU A 574 15.22 -21.07 5.87
CA GLU A 574 14.32 -22.17 5.53
C GLU A 574 12.86 -21.81 5.80
N LEU A 575 11.95 -22.53 5.14
CA LEU A 575 10.52 -22.39 5.40
C LEU A 575 10.16 -23.08 6.70
N ASP A 576 9.38 -22.43 7.56
CA ASP A 576 8.84 -23.04 8.79
C ASP A 576 7.95 -24.25 8.47
N TYR A 577 7.30 -24.19 7.30
CA TYR A 577 6.46 -25.23 6.76
C TYR A 577 6.91 -25.56 5.34
N PRO A 578 7.85 -26.49 5.16
CA PRO A 578 8.33 -26.89 3.85
C PRO A 578 7.20 -27.46 2.97
N ILE A 579 7.38 -27.34 1.65
CA ILE A 579 6.48 -27.94 0.67
C ILE A 579 6.61 -29.46 0.77
N THR A 580 5.48 -30.14 0.99
CA THR A 580 5.40 -31.61 1.03
C THR A 580 5.12 -32.23 -0.32
#